data_AF-A0A349MNT0-F1
#
_entry.id   AF-A0A349MNT0-F1
#
_cell.length_a   1.000
_cell.length_b   1.000
_cell.length_c   1.000
_cell.angle_alpha   90.00
_cell.angle_beta   90.00
_cell.angle_gamma   90.00
#
_symmetry.space_group_name_H-M   'P 1'
#
loop_
_entity.id
_entity.type
_entity.pdbx_description
1 polymer ?
#
loop_
_entity_poly.entity_id
_entity_poly.type
_entity_poly.pdbx_seq_one_letter_code
_entity_poly.pdbx_strand_id
1 'polypeptide(L)'
;MSSYVENLYHYPIKGLTAQPLQKVALTKGQGFPLDRAFGFARPESGFDPNDPKPLPKTKFVMLAREEGLALLDTHFDEVTETLSIRRDRNKASFDLASSSGREAASSFLADLLGFPPDLQPTLYSAEPHKFTDVSVVSPEMMNSVSLINLNSVKHFSQVIGQSVDPARFRGN
;
A
#
# COMPACT_ATOMS: atom_id res chain seq x y z
N MET A 1 -2.37 -33.77 0.73
CA MET A 1 -3.05 -32.58 1.32
C MET A 1 -3.24 -31.58 0.20
N SER A 2 -4.46 -31.11 -0.04
CA SER A 2 -4.72 -29.98 -0.94
C SER A 2 -4.50 -28.67 -0.18
N SER A 3 -3.85 -27.71 -0.82
CA SER A 3 -3.82 -26.32 -0.36
C SER A 3 -4.76 -25.52 -1.24
N TYR A 4 -5.40 -24.51 -0.68
CA TYR A 4 -6.25 -23.59 -1.42
C TYR A 4 -6.02 -22.17 -0.90
N VAL A 5 -6.34 -21.20 -1.75
CA VAL A 5 -6.24 -19.78 -1.39
C VAL A 5 -7.57 -19.35 -0.79
N GLU A 6 -7.58 -19.00 0.49
CA GLU A 6 -8.78 -18.51 1.18
C GLU A 6 -9.11 -17.07 0.77
N ASN A 7 -8.10 -16.20 0.71
CA ASN A 7 -8.25 -14.80 0.34
C ASN A 7 -7.09 -14.33 -0.52
N LEU A 8 -7.34 -13.36 -1.40
CA LEU A 8 -6.35 -12.64 -2.20
C LEU A 8 -6.51 -11.15 -1.96
N TYR A 9 -5.40 -10.44 -1.79
CA TYR A 9 -5.41 -9.00 -1.55
C TYR A 9 -4.31 -8.31 -2.35
N HIS A 10 -4.44 -7.02 -2.52
CA HIS A 10 -3.32 -6.16 -2.86
C HIS A 10 -3.48 -4.82 -2.18
N TYR A 11 -2.41 -4.03 -2.15
CA TYR A 11 -2.42 -2.72 -1.54
C TYR A 11 -1.95 -1.69 -2.57
N PRO A 12 -2.85 -1.16 -3.43
CA PRO A 12 -2.44 -0.26 -4.51
C PRO A 12 -1.60 0.92 -4.05
N ILE A 13 -1.96 1.49 -2.90
CA ILE A 13 -1.24 2.61 -2.30
C ILE A 13 -0.53 2.14 -1.02
N LYS A 14 0.78 2.41 -0.92
CA LYS A 14 1.57 2.11 0.28
C LYS A 14 0.92 2.74 1.52
N GLY A 15 0.75 1.92 2.55
CA GLY A 15 0.20 2.35 3.84
C GLY A 15 -1.33 2.35 3.93
N LEU A 16 -2.06 2.27 2.82
CA LEU A 16 -3.53 2.32 2.81
C LEU A 16 -4.18 0.92 2.85
N THR A 17 -5.49 0.86 2.64
CA THR A 17 -6.34 -0.32 2.87
C THR A 17 -6.09 -1.42 1.84
N ALA A 18 -6.29 -2.67 2.26
CA ALA A 18 -6.25 -3.82 1.36
C ALA A 18 -7.47 -3.81 0.43
N GLN A 19 -7.29 -4.20 -0.82
CA GLN A 19 -8.39 -4.47 -1.75
C GLN A 19 -8.48 -5.98 -1.98
N PRO A 20 -9.62 -6.63 -1.65
CA PRO A 20 -9.83 -8.05 -1.90
C PRO A 20 -9.98 -8.33 -3.39
N LEU A 21 -9.44 -9.46 -3.83
CA LEU A 21 -9.53 -9.93 -5.21
C LEU A 21 -10.17 -11.32 -5.25
N GLN A 22 -10.94 -11.59 -6.31
CA GLN A 22 -11.48 -12.93 -6.59
C GLN A 22 -10.50 -13.79 -7.37
N LYS A 23 -9.67 -13.14 -8.20
CA LYS A 23 -8.64 -13.78 -9.04
C LYS A 23 -7.57 -12.76 -9.38
N VAL A 24 -6.37 -13.24 -9.68
CA VAL A 24 -5.26 -12.42 -10.15
C VAL A 24 -4.44 -13.21 -11.18
N ALA A 25 -3.97 -12.55 -12.22
CA ALA A 25 -3.05 -13.13 -13.20
C ALA A 25 -1.62 -12.74 -12.84
N LEU A 26 -0.75 -13.71 -12.58
CA LEU A 26 0.65 -13.48 -12.25
C LEU A 26 1.53 -13.65 -13.49
N THR A 27 2.51 -12.77 -13.64
CA THR A 27 3.54 -12.87 -14.68
C THR A 27 4.88 -13.18 -14.02
N LYS A 28 5.62 -14.16 -14.55
CA LYS A 28 6.92 -14.56 -13.99
C LYS A 28 7.87 -13.36 -13.91
N GLY A 29 8.46 -13.16 -12.73
CA GLY A 29 9.42 -12.08 -12.45
C GLY A 29 8.78 -10.70 -12.22
N GLN A 30 7.46 -10.58 -12.34
CA GLN A 30 6.72 -9.36 -12.02
C GLN A 30 6.10 -9.51 -10.63
N GLY A 31 6.08 -8.41 -9.88
CA GLY A 31 5.42 -8.37 -8.59
C GLY A 31 3.90 -8.58 -8.70
N PHE A 32 3.26 -8.77 -7.55
CA PHE A 32 1.81 -8.89 -7.50
C PHE A 32 1.14 -7.67 -8.18
N PRO A 33 0.19 -7.87 -9.11
CA PRO A 33 -0.43 -6.79 -9.87
C PRO A 33 -0.98 -5.67 -8.99
N LEU A 34 -0.63 -4.43 -9.35
CA LEU A 34 -0.92 -3.18 -8.62
C LEU A 34 -0.45 -3.12 -7.16
N ASP A 35 0.19 -4.14 -6.61
CA ASP A 35 0.62 -4.09 -5.22
C ASP A 35 1.72 -3.03 -5.01
N ARG A 36 1.47 -2.08 -4.11
CA ARG A 36 2.28 -0.90 -3.80
C ARG A 36 2.75 -0.17 -5.07
N ALA A 37 1.87 0.00 -6.05
CA ALA A 37 2.14 0.79 -7.26
C ALA A 37 2.34 2.28 -6.96
N PHE A 38 1.72 2.77 -5.88
CA PHE A 38 1.84 4.16 -5.45
C PHE A 38 2.40 4.29 -4.04
N GLY A 39 3.04 5.42 -3.75
CA GLY A 39 3.51 5.76 -2.41
C GLY A 39 3.51 7.28 -2.17
N PHE A 40 3.05 7.67 -0.98
CA PHE A 40 3.18 9.04 -0.48
C PHE A 40 4.58 9.23 0.11
N ALA A 41 5.50 9.77 -0.68
CA ALA A 41 6.85 10.06 -0.24
C ALA A 41 6.87 11.32 0.62
N ARG A 42 7.61 11.29 1.73
CA ARG A 42 7.80 12.48 2.56
C ARG A 42 8.68 13.51 1.85
N PRO A 43 8.64 14.78 2.27
CA PRO A 43 9.66 15.74 1.91
C PRO A 43 11.04 15.21 2.27
N GLU A 44 12.02 15.49 1.41
CA GLU A 44 13.40 15.00 1.56
C GLU A 44 13.52 13.46 1.63
N SER A 45 12.52 12.75 1.09
CA SER A 45 12.61 11.30 0.89
C SER A 45 13.81 10.93 0.01
N GLY A 46 14.13 11.80 -0.95
CA GLY A 46 15.10 11.54 -2.01
C GLY A 46 14.52 10.71 -3.16
N PHE A 47 13.20 10.55 -3.22
CA PHE A 47 12.55 9.83 -4.32
C PHE A 47 12.57 10.68 -5.60
N ASP A 48 13.13 10.13 -6.67
CA ASP A 48 13.12 10.72 -8.01
C ASP A 48 12.25 9.84 -8.92
N PRO A 49 11.10 10.33 -9.44
CA PRO A 49 10.27 9.54 -10.35
C PRO A 49 10.94 9.25 -11.70
N ASN A 50 11.99 9.99 -12.09
CA ASN A 50 12.73 9.75 -13.33
C ASN A 50 13.89 8.76 -13.17
N ASP A 51 14.34 8.51 -11.94
CA ASP A 51 15.35 7.51 -11.58
C ASP A 51 14.93 6.79 -10.29
N PRO A 52 13.82 6.02 -10.34
CA PRO A 52 13.21 5.47 -9.14
C PRO A 52 14.10 4.41 -8.50
N LYS A 53 14.44 4.64 -7.22
CA LYS A 53 15.27 3.74 -6.42
C LYS A 53 14.50 3.27 -5.17
N PRO A 54 14.72 2.01 -4.74
CA PRO A 54 14.22 1.56 -3.45
C PRO A 54 14.68 2.45 -2.31
N LEU A 55 13.74 2.87 -1.47
CA LEU A 55 14.00 3.66 -0.28
C LEU A 55 13.44 2.95 0.95
N PRO A 56 14.06 3.13 2.13
CA PRO A 56 13.51 2.60 3.38
C PRO A 56 12.08 3.10 3.60
N LYS A 57 11.21 2.23 4.14
CA LYS A 57 9.79 2.55 4.36
C LYS A 57 9.53 3.83 5.16
N THR A 58 10.47 4.23 6.02
CA THR A 58 10.41 5.45 6.83
C THR A 58 10.43 6.74 6.00
N LYS A 59 10.86 6.67 4.73
CA LYS A 59 10.79 7.77 3.76
C LYS A 59 9.39 8.01 3.18
N PHE A 60 8.42 7.17 3.53
CA PHE A 60 7.04 7.27 3.07
C PHE A 60 6.07 7.42 4.24
N VAL A 61 4.85 7.85 3.95
CA VAL A 61 3.70 7.74 4.87
C VAL A 61 3.31 6.26 4.97
N MET A 62 3.20 5.75 6.20
CA MET A 62 2.99 4.32 6.44
C MET A 62 2.23 4.06 7.75
N LEU A 63 1.39 3.02 7.74
CA LEU A 63 0.54 2.66 8.88
C LEU A 63 1.31 2.42 10.18
N ALA A 64 2.56 1.97 10.10
CA ALA A 64 3.40 1.75 11.27
C ALA A 64 3.81 3.05 12.01
N ARG A 65 3.65 4.21 11.38
CA ARG A 65 3.97 5.53 11.94
C ARG A 65 2.75 6.46 12.02
N GLU A 66 1.79 6.29 11.12
CA GLU A 66 0.56 7.10 11.08
C GLU A 66 -0.67 6.23 11.36
N GLU A 67 -1.08 6.13 12.62
CA GLU A 67 -2.24 5.33 13.06
C GLU A 67 -3.55 5.82 12.44
N GLY A 68 -3.63 7.10 12.08
CA GLY A 68 -4.81 7.69 11.41
C GLY A 68 -5.15 7.00 10.08
N LEU A 69 -4.18 6.35 9.44
CA LEU A 69 -4.42 5.55 8.23
C LEU A 69 -5.32 4.34 8.49
N ALA A 70 -5.35 3.80 9.73
CA ALA A 70 -6.21 2.68 10.09
C ALA A 70 -7.71 3.04 10.04
N LEU A 71 -8.04 4.34 10.07
CA LEU A 71 -9.41 4.83 10.02
C LEU A 71 -9.93 5.02 8.59
N LEU A 72 -9.08 4.75 7.59
CA LEU A 72 -9.42 4.94 6.18
C LEU A 72 -9.89 3.64 5.55
N ASP A 73 -10.87 3.76 4.69
CA ASP A 73 -11.24 2.74 3.71
C ASP A 73 -10.96 3.30 2.31
N THR A 74 -10.09 2.61 1.56
CA THR A 74 -9.56 3.12 0.30
C THR A 74 -9.72 2.11 -0.82
N HIS A 75 -10.07 2.61 -2.00
CA HIS A 75 -10.18 1.81 -3.21
C HIS A 75 -9.58 2.56 -4.39
N PHE A 76 -8.64 1.94 -5.08
CA PHE A 76 -8.09 2.37 -6.36
C PHE A 76 -8.73 1.56 -7.47
N ASP A 77 -9.38 2.25 -8.40
CA ASP A 77 -9.93 1.71 -9.63
C ASP A 77 -8.88 1.86 -10.74
N GLU A 78 -8.40 0.74 -11.27
CA GLU A 78 -7.35 0.70 -12.30
C GLU A 78 -7.81 1.27 -13.65
N VAL A 79 -9.10 1.11 -13.99
CA VAL A 79 -9.63 1.50 -15.30
C VAL A 79 -9.74 3.02 -15.40
N THR A 80 -10.15 3.66 -14.31
CA THR A 80 -10.33 5.11 -14.22
C THR A 80 -9.17 5.82 -13.54
N GLU A 81 -8.16 5.07 -13.09
CA GLU A 81 -7.04 5.53 -12.25
C GLU A 81 -7.51 6.38 -11.05
N THR A 82 -8.68 6.09 -10.50
CA THR A 82 -9.29 6.91 -9.44
C THR A 82 -9.07 6.29 -8.06
N LEU A 83 -8.45 7.05 -7.16
CA LEU A 83 -8.37 6.73 -5.74
C LEU A 83 -9.58 7.30 -4.99
N SER A 84 -10.40 6.42 -4.42
CA SER A 84 -11.44 6.78 -3.46
C SER A 84 -10.95 6.58 -2.04
N ILE A 85 -11.15 7.58 -1.18
CA ILE A 85 -10.86 7.52 0.25
C ILE A 85 -12.14 7.81 1.03
N ARG A 86 -12.48 6.95 1.97
CA ARG A 86 -13.62 7.07 2.87
C ARG A 86 -13.15 7.10 4.32
N ARG A 87 -13.66 8.06 5.08
CA ARG A 87 -13.53 8.14 6.54
C ARG A 87 -14.91 8.47 7.10
N ASP A 88 -15.50 7.52 7.82
CA ASP A 88 -16.87 7.61 8.31
C ASP A 88 -17.88 7.93 7.17
N ARG A 89 -18.53 9.11 7.22
CA ARG A 89 -19.48 9.59 6.20
C ARG A 89 -18.82 10.43 5.11
N ASN A 90 -17.55 10.81 5.28
CA ASN A 90 -16.83 11.63 4.32
C ASN A 90 -16.21 10.72 3.25
N LYS A 91 -16.40 11.10 1.99
CA LYS A 91 -15.80 10.45 0.83
C LYS A 91 -15.11 11.49 -0.03
N ALA A 92 -13.89 11.19 -0.46
CA ALA A 92 -13.16 11.94 -1.46
C ALA A 92 -12.72 10.99 -2.57
N SER A 93 -12.57 11.51 -3.78
CA SER A 93 -12.10 10.77 -4.94
C SER A 93 -11.14 11.63 -5.73
N PHE A 94 -10.04 11.03 -6.17
CA PHE A 94 -8.92 11.71 -6.83
C PHE A 94 -8.52 10.94 -8.08
N ASP A 95 -8.46 11.63 -9.21
CA ASP A 95 -7.89 11.10 -10.45
C ASP A 95 -6.36 11.06 -10.34
N LEU A 96 -5.78 9.87 -10.22
CA LEU A 96 -4.34 9.71 -10.07
C LEU A 96 -3.59 9.74 -11.41
N ALA A 97 -4.28 9.76 -12.55
CA ALA A 97 -3.64 9.95 -13.85
C ALA A 97 -3.16 11.40 -14.00
N SER A 98 -3.93 12.38 -13.49
CA SER A 98 -3.58 13.79 -13.52
C SER A 98 -2.65 14.22 -12.38
N SER A 99 -1.74 15.16 -12.67
CA SER A 99 -0.88 15.76 -11.65
C SER A 99 -1.68 16.50 -10.58
N SER A 100 -2.76 17.19 -10.96
CA SER A 100 -3.64 17.89 -10.04
C SER A 100 -4.39 16.95 -9.10
N GLY A 101 -4.82 15.77 -9.58
CA GLY A 101 -5.49 14.81 -8.71
C GLY A 101 -4.52 14.11 -7.75
N ARG A 102 -3.28 13.83 -8.16
CA ARG A 102 -2.21 13.37 -7.25
C ARG A 102 -1.86 14.41 -6.17
N GLU A 103 -1.82 15.68 -6.54
CA GLU A 103 -1.61 16.79 -5.59
C GLU A 103 -2.80 16.90 -4.62
N ALA A 104 -4.04 16.86 -5.12
CA ALA A 104 -5.23 16.91 -4.27
C ALA A 104 -5.30 15.72 -3.28
N ALA A 105 -4.91 14.52 -3.71
CA ALA A 105 -4.81 13.35 -2.82
C ALA A 105 -3.74 13.55 -1.75
N SER A 106 -2.62 14.18 -2.11
CA SER A 106 -1.50 14.50 -1.22
C SER A 106 -1.91 15.50 -0.14
N SER A 107 -2.53 16.62 -0.52
CA SER A 107 -3.05 17.62 0.42
C SER A 107 -4.15 17.03 1.31
N PHE A 108 -5.09 16.26 0.75
CA PHE A 108 -6.13 15.61 1.54
C PHE A 108 -5.55 14.69 2.62
N LEU A 109 -4.55 13.88 2.27
CA LEU A 109 -3.93 12.98 3.24
C LEU A 109 -3.13 13.75 4.30
N ALA A 110 -2.42 14.80 3.89
CA ALA A 110 -1.68 15.68 4.79
C ALA A 110 -2.59 16.32 5.84
N ASP A 111 -3.69 16.94 5.40
CA ASP A 111 -4.68 17.56 6.27
C ASP A 111 -5.30 16.53 7.22
N LEU A 112 -5.65 15.34 6.70
CA LEU A 112 -6.28 14.28 7.46
C LEU A 112 -5.40 13.77 8.61
N LEU A 113 -4.09 13.70 8.36
CA LEU A 113 -3.09 13.20 9.31
C LEU A 113 -2.42 14.33 10.11
N GLY A 114 -2.79 15.59 9.88
CA GLY A 114 -2.26 16.74 10.59
C GLY A 114 -0.80 17.07 10.26
N PHE A 115 -0.35 16.80 9.03
CA PHE A 115 0.95 17.28 8.57
C PHE A 115 0.95 18.80 8.45
N PRO A 116 2.01 19.49 8.89
CA PRO A 116 2.15 20.91 8.60
C PRO A 116 2.42 21.11 7.09
N PRO A 117 2.05 22.27 6.50
CA PRO A 117 2.12 22.48 5.05
C PRO A 117 3.50 22.26 4.43
N ASP A 118 4.58 22.57 5.15
CA ASP A 118 5.96 22.36 4.73
C ASP A 118 6.40 20.89 4.75
N LEU A 119 5.61 20.02 5.41
CA LEU A 119 5.83 18.58 5.48
C LEU A 119 4.83 17.76 4.64
N GLN A 120 4.09 18.40 3.72
CA GLN A 120 3.14 17.70 2.85
C GLN A 120 3.84 16.58 2.06
N PRO A 121 3.42 15.31 2.18
CA PRO A 121 3.95 14.23 1.36
C PRO A 121 3.49 14.35 -0.09
N THR A 122 4.24 13.79 -1.03
CA THR A 122 3.88 13.77 -2.46
C THR A 122 3.58 12.35 -2.91
N LEU A 123 2.44 12.15 -3.57
CA LEU A 123 2.07 10.87 -4.17
C LEU A 123 2.82 10.62 -5.48
N TYR A 124 3.54 9.51 -5.53
CA TYR A 124 4.25 9.05 -6.73
C TYR A 124 3.80 7.65 -7.18
N SER A 125 3.92 7.40 -8.48
CA SER A 125 4.00 6.09 -9.14
C SER A 125 5.23 6.08 -10.05
N ALA A 126 5.83 4.92 -10.31
CA ALA A 126 7.10 4.86 -11.06
C ALA A 126 7.40 3.50 -11.68
N GLU A 127 6.53 3.01 -12.56
CA GLU A 127 6.68 1.67 -13.15
C GLU A 127 8.04 1.50 -13.87
N PRO A 128 8.73 0.35 -13.69
CA PRO A 128 8.28 -0.87 -13.00
C PRO A 128 8.55 -0.89 -11.48
N HIS A 129 8.96 0.23 -10.88
CA HIS A 129 9.24 0.34 -9.45
C HIS A 129 7.97 0.18 -8.60
N LYS A 130 8.07 -0.59 -7.52
CA LYS A 130 7.02 -0.77 -6.52
C LYS A 130 7.52 -0.35 -5.15
N PHE A 131 6.65 0.30 -4.39
CA PHE A 131 6.97 0.84 -3.06
C PHE A 131 6.86 -0.22 -1.94
N THR A 132 7.25 -1.47 -2.22
CA THR A 132 7.26 -2.58 -1.25
C THR A 132 8.38 -2.40 -0.22
N ASP A 133 8.18 -2.88 1.02
CA ASP A 133 9.17 -2.71 2.10
C ASP A 133 10.48 -3.46 1.83
N VAL A 134 10.40 -4.59 1.12
CA VAL A 134 11.54 -5.45 0.79
C VAL A 134 12.24 -5.05 -0.52
N SER A 135 11.79 -3.99 -1.19
CA SER A 135 12.41 -3.48 -2.42
C SER A 135 13.87 -3.08 -2.23
N VAL A 136 14.25 -2.64 -1.02
CA VAL A 136 15.62 -2.27 -0.66
C VAL A 136 16.59 -3.45 -0.61
N VAL A 137 16.08 -4.69 -0.62
CA VAL A 137 16.91 -5.90 -0.59
C VAL A 137 17.41 -6.25 -1.99
N SER A 138 16.50 -6.32 -2.96
CA SER A 138 16.83 -6.55 -4.36
C SER A 138 15.63 -6.26 -5.29
N PRO A 139 15.86 -6.09 -6.60
CA PRO A 139 14.77 -6.02 -7.58
C PRO A 139 13.84 -7.23 -7.58
N GLU A 140 14.33 -8.44 -7.31
CA GLU A 140 13.51 -9.64 -7.20
C GLU A 140 12.62 -9.60 -5.96
N MET A 141 13.15 -9.15 -4.82
CA MET A 141 12.38 -9.01 -3.59
C MET A 141 11.31 -7.94 -3.71
N MET A 142 11.57 -6.85 -4.45
CA MET A 142 10.55 -5.85 -4.79
C MET A 142 9.32 -6.48 -5.48
N ASN A 143 9.54 -7.56 -6.23
CA ASN A 143 8.56 -8.30 -7.01
C ASN A 143 8.06 -9.58 -6.31
N SER A 144 8.23 -9.68 -4.99
CA SER A 144 7.79 -10.85 -4.23
C SER A 144 6.26 -10.96 -4.10
N VAL A 145 5.78 -12.20 -3.98
CA VAL A 145 4.41 -12.55 -3.58
C VAL A 145 4.44 -13.06 -2.15
N SER A 146 3.53 -12.55 -1.32
CA SER A 146 3.44 -12.97 0.08
C SER A 146 2.58 -14.23 0.20
N LEU A 147 3.00 -15.18 1.04
CA LEU A 147 2.19 -16.34 1.38
C LEU A 147 2.03 -16.39 2.89
N ILE A 148 0.79 -16.22 3.35
CA ILE A 148 0.46 -16.28 4.78
C ILE A 148 -0.28 -17.58 5.05
N ASN A 149 0.34 -18.47 5.83
CA ASN A 149 -0.29 -19.71 6.25
C ASN A 149 -1.24 -19.44 7.43
N LEU A 150 -2.55 -19.58 7.20
CA LEU A 150 -3.57 -19.32 8.22
C LEU A 150 -3.48 -20.29 9.42
N ASN A 151 -2.97 -21.51 9.25
CA ASN A 151 -2.71 -22.41 10.38
C ASN A 151 -1.57 -21.89 11.26
N SER A 152 -0.54 -21.27 10.67
CA SER A 152 0.53 -20.62 11.42
C SER A 152 0.01 -19.41 12.19
N VAL A 153 -0.84 -18.57 11.59
CA VAL A 153 -1.48 -17.43 12.26
C VAL A 153 -2.38 -17.88 13.42
N LYS A 154 -3.17 -18.93 13.20
CA LYS A 154 -4.02 -19.53 14.23
C LYS A 154 -3.19 -20.08 15.39
N HIS A 155 -2.12 -20.82 15.10
CA HIS A 155 -1.23 -21.35 16.13
C HIS A 155 -0.57 -20.22 16.92
N PHE A 156 -0.07 -19.18 16.24
CA PHE A 156 0.51 -18.01 16.90
C PHE A 156 -0.49 -17.32 17.83
N SER A 157 -1.74 -17.15 17.39
CA SER A 157 -2.82 -16.57 18.21
C SER A 157 -3.07 -17.37 19.49
N GLN A 158 -3.05 -18.71 19.40
CA GLN A 158 -3.21 -19.60 20.56
C GLN A 158 -2.05 -19.47 21.55
N VAL A 159 -0.80 -19.43 21.06
CA VAL A 159 0.40 -19.33 21.90
C VAL A 159 0.41 -18.04 22.71
N ILE A 160 0.00 -16.93 22.12
CA ILE A 160 0.00 -15.62 22.81
C ILE A 160 -1.31 -15.33 23.57
N GLY A 161 -2.32 -16.20 23.46
CA GLY A 161 -3.63 -16.02 24.09
C GLY A 161 -4.43 -14.81 23.57
N GLN A 162 -4.18 -14.36 22.35
CA GLN A 162 -4.84 -13.20 21.74
C GLN A 162 -5.20 -13.48 20.29
N SER A 163 -6.32 -12.92 19.82
CA SER A 163 -6.69 -12.98 18.41
C SER A 163 -5.68 -12.19 17.55
N VAL A 164 -5.17 -12.80 16.47
CA VAL A 164 -4.32 -12.14 15.49
C VAL A 164 -4.99 -12.19 14.13
N ASP A 165 -5.35 -11.03 13.61
CA ASP A 165 -5.87 -10.88 12.25
C ASP A 165 -4.74 -11.12 11.23
N PRO A 166 -4.90 -12.04 10.25
CA PRO A 166 -3.94 -12.23 9.16
C PRO A 166 -3.60 -10.95 8.39
N ALA A 167 -4.52 -9.98 8.31
CA ALA A 167 -4.29 -8.70 7.64
C ALA A 167 -3.17 -7.87 8.29
N ARG A 168 -2.79 -8.16 9.55
CA ARG A 168 -1.66 -7.51 10.24
C ARG A 168 -0.32 -7.73 9.53
N PHE A 169 -0.17 -8.84 8.80
CA PHE A 169 1.05 -9.15 8.06
C PHE A 169 1.11 -8.46 6.69
N ARG A 170 -0.02 -7.88 6.24
CA ARG A 170 -0.14 -7.10 5.01
C ARG A 170 0.42 -7.82 3.77
N GLY A 171 0.21 -9.13 3.67
CA GLY A 171 0.57 -9.89 2.47
C GLY A 171 -0.32 -9.51 1.29
N ASN A 172 0.30 -9.32 0.12
CA ASN A 172 -0.41 -9.37 -1.16
C ASN A 172 -0.80 -10.81 -1.50
#